data_AF-A0A818ND71-F1
#
_entry.id   AF-A0A818ND71-F1
#
_cell.length_a   1.000
_cell.length_b   1.000
_cell.length_c   1.000
_cell.angle_alpha   90.00
_cell.angle_beta   90.00
_cell.angle_gamma   90.00
#
_symmetry.space_group_name_H-M   'P 1'
#
loop_
_entity.id
_entity.type
_entity.pdbx_description
1 polymer ?
#
loop_
_entity_poly.entity_id
_entity_poly.type
_entity_poly.pdbx_seq_one_letter_code
_entity_poly.pdbx_strand_id
1 'polypeptide(L)'
;MPKPIVSGMLTLVFIRCFLCLSSTDVCYHSPNIAENHFGRAVRDEPARVVQQTATTLCRLYPSGLRQDSSNPDPILPWNFGLQMVALNFQKDNETTALCYGKFSDNGGCGYVLKPNYLIDANRTHFNPLDYRTSPSNFSTNLFEQPQTLIITIISAQFLSRSSATTTDVPDPYVQVSTHGMPCDQQVHQTHVVNNNGLNPIWKEKFQFQISFPQMCLVLFTVYDHDVFTSDDRLAYFCLPMSTMQTGYRYIRLRSKNNDVTNSTLFVHVQIEGCEEDDSTRHV
;
A
#
# COMPACT_ATOMS: atom_id res chain seq x y z
N MET A 1 47.09 -1.40 18.92
CA MET A 1 45.73 -1.96 18.88
C MET A 1 45.04 -1.43 17.62
N PRO A 2 44.52 -2.26 16.71
CA PRO A 2 43.78 -1.74 15.57
C PRO A 2 42.42 -1.20 16.05
N LYS A 3 42.14 0.06 15.73
CA LYS A 3 40.80 0.66 15.90
C LYS A 3 39.78 -0.12 15.05
N PRO A 4 38.51 -0.23 15.46
CA PRO A 4 37.54 -1.08 14.77
C PRO A 4 37.16 -0.46 13.42
N ILE A 5 37.72 -1.02 12.34
CA ILE A 5 37.52 -0.62 10.94
C ILE A 5 36.02 -0.56 10.58
N VAL A 6 35.20 -1.45 11.17
CA VAL A 6 33.75 -1.53 10.93
C VAL A 6 32.98 -0.36 11.55
N SER A 7 33.41 0.15 12.71
CA SER A 7 32.73 1.30 13.34
C SER A 7 33.00 2.61 12.61
N GLY A 8 34.13 2.72 11.91
CA GLY A 8 34.48 3.90 11.11
C GLY A 8 33.71 4.00 9.79
N MET A 9 33.02 2.93 9.37
CA MET A 9 32.18 2.88 8.15
C MET A 9 30.71 3.26 8.42
N LEU A 10 30.30 3.38 9.69
CA LEU A 10 28.93 3.75 10.08
C LEU A 10 28.84 5.28 10.23
N THR A 11 28.55 5.98 9.13
CA THR A 11 28.43 7.45 9.14
C THR A 11 27.02 7.94 9.46
N LEU A 12 25.97 7.11 9.26
CA LEU A 12 24.57 7.53 9.35
C LEU A 12 23.63 6.59 10.16
N VAL A 13 24.09 5.43 10.64
CA VAL A 13 23.20 4.43 11.27
C VAL A 13 23.82 3.86 12.55
N PHE A 14 23.39 4.37 13.71
CA PHE A 14 23.63 3.73 15.00
C PHE A 14 22.39 2.94 15.43
N ILE A 15 22.55 1.63 15.61
CA ILE A 15 21.49 0.72 16.08
C ILE A 15 21.41 0.84 17.61
N ARG A 16 20.32 1.40 18.14
CA ARG A 16 19.99 1.33 19.57
C ARG A 16 18.72 0.51 19.77
N CYS A 17 18.74 -0.36 20.78
CA CYS A 17 17.56 -1.07 21.26
C CYS A 17 16.61 -0.06 21.92
N PHE A 18 15.31 -0.35 21.87
CA PHE A 18 14.14 0.51 22.17
C PHE A 18 14.09 1.17 23.58
N LEU A 19 15.13 1.05 24.41
CA LEU A 19 15.19 1.51 25.80
C LEU A 19 15.44 3.03 25.98
N CYS A 20 15.33 3.84 24.94
CA CYS A 20 15.41 5.31 25.07
C CYS A 20 14.28 5.99 24.28
N LEU A 21 13.05 5.79 24.75
CA LEU A 21 11.94 6.72 24.52
C LEU A 21 12.08 7.93 25.47
N SER A 22 13.28 8.49 25.67
CA SER A 22 13.48 9.58 26.62
C SER A 22 14.53 10.61 26.22
N SER A 23 15.28 10.40 25.14
CA SER A 23 16.25 11.39 24.67
C SER A 23 15.86 11.97 23.32
N THR A 24 15.97 13.29 23.24
CA THR A 24 15.92 14.12 22.02
C THR A 24 17.17 13.92 21.16
N ASP A 25 17.76 12.73 21.16
CA ASP A 25 19.07 12.51 20.56
C ASP A 25 18.97 12.43 19.03
N VAL A 26 19.90 13.17 18.43
CA VAL A 26 20.29 13.33 17.03
C VAL A 26 19.81 12.21 16.06
N CYS A 27 19.31 12.65 14.90
CA CYS A 27 18.81 11.90 13.72
C CYS A 27 19.63 10.67 13.24
N TYR A 28 20.83 10.42 13.77
CA TYR A 28 21.70 9.30 13.38
C TYR A 28 21.35 7.96 14.06
N HIS A 29 20.33 7.93 14.92
CA HIS A 29 19.88 6.71 15.59
C HIS A 29 18.69 6.08 14.89
N SER A 30 18.85 4.85 14.37
CA SER A 30 17.76 4.13 13.70
C SER A 30 17.29 2.95 14.56
N PRO A 31 16.15 3.07 15.30
CA PRO A 31 15.64 1.96 16.08
C PRO A 31 15.23 0.80 15.16
N ASN A 32 15.59 -0.41 15.58
CA ASN A 32 15.06 -1.66 15.03
C ASN A 32 13.90 -2.12 15.92
N ILE A 33 12.71 -2.22 15.34
CA ILE A 33 11.45 -2.43 16.04
C ILE A 33 10.86 -3.76 15.57
N ALA A 34 10.70 -4.71 16.48
CA ALA A 34 9.96 -5.93 16.19
C ALA A 34 8.46 -5.59 16.05
N GLU A 35 7.75 -6.27 15.14
CA GLU A 35 6.32 -6.10 14.88
C GLU A 35 5.45 -6.01 16.16
N ASN A 36 5.69 -6.89 17.14
CA ASN A 36 4.96 -6.91 18.41
C ASN A 36 5.27 -5.71 19.34
N HIS A 37 6.47 -5.14 19.24
CA HIS A 37 6.83 -3.90 19.95
C HIS A 37 6.20 -2.70 19.27
N PHE A 38 6.21 -2.67 17.93
CA PHE A 38 5.53 -1.63 17.16
C PHE A 38 4.03 -1.60 17.48
N GLY A 39 3.37 -2.75 17.46
CA GLY A 39 1.95 -2.87 17.80
C GLY A 39 1.60 -2.38 19.20
N ARG A 40 2.50 -2.52 20.18
CA ARG A 40 2.34 -1.93 21.53
C ARG A 40 2.51 -0.41 21.49
N ALA A 41 3.59 0.08 20.88
CA ALA A 41 3.91 1.51 20.81
C ALA A 41 2.79 2.34 20.15
N VAL A 42 2.16 1.84 19.08
CA VAL A 42 1.06 2.56 18.41
C VAL A 42 -0.23 2.58 19.23
N ARG A 43 -0.43 1.64 20.16
CA ARG A 43 -1.58 1.66 21.07
C ARG A 43 -1.35 2.58 22.25
N ASP A 44 -0.14 2.57 22.80
CA ASP A 44 0.18 3.28 24.04
C ASP A 44 0.50 4.76 23.76
N GLU A 45 1.26 5.06 22.70
CA GLU A 45 1.74 6.42 22.38
C GLU A 45 1.68 6.74 20.85
N PRO A 46 0.51 6.67 20.18
CA PRO A 46 0.40 6.81 18.73
C PRO A 46 0.98 8.12 18.17
N ALA A 47 0.64 9.26 18.77
CA ALA A 47 1.12 10.57 18.32
C ALA A 47 2.66 10.65 18.37
N ARG A 48 3.26 10.06 19.40
CA ARG A 48 4.72 10.05 19.57
C ARG A 48 5.41 9.23 18.47
N VAL A 49 4.82 8.10 18.07
CA VAL A 49 5.35 7.28 16.98
C VAL A 49 5.40 8.09 15.68
N VAL A 50 4.33 8.81 15.34
CA VAL A 50 4.27 9.66 14.14
C VAL A 50 5.30 10.80 14.22
N GLN A 51 5.43 11.46 15.38
CA GLN A 51 6.44 12.51 15.59
C GLN A 51 7.87 11.99 15.48
N GLN A 52 8.13 10.79 15.98
CA GLN A 52 9.45 10.16 15.90
C GLN A 52 9.80 9.81 14.45
N THR A 53 8.88 9.21 13.70
CA THR A 53 9.13 8.81 12.31
C THR A 53 9.23 10.02 11.37
N ALA A 54 8.77 11.20 11.78
CA ALA A 54 8.99 12.46 11.08
C ALA A 54 10.47 12.87 11.04
N THR A 55 11.22 12.62 12.12
CA THR A 55 12.61 13.10 12.30
C THR A 55 13.66 11.99 12.34
N THR A 56 13.22 10.73 12.48
CA THR A 56 14.08 9.57 12.71
C THR A 56 13.71 8.43 11.75
N LEU A 57 14.73 7.79 11.18
CA LEU A 57 14.55 6.58 10.37
C LEU A 57 14.28 5.38 11.28
N CYS A 58 13.15 4.68 11.08
CA CYS A 58 12.74 3.54 11.88
C CYS A 58 12.66 2.28 11.02
N ARG A 59 13.24 1.17 11.50
CA ARG A 59 13.18 -0.14 10.84
C ARG A 59 12.24 -1.08 11.57
N LEU A 60 11.21 -1.57 10.88
CA LEU A 60 10.39 -2.68 11.32
C LEU A 60 10.87 -3.98 10.69
N TYR A 61 10.85 -5.07 11.45
CA TYR A 61 11.13 -6.40 10.92
C TYR A 61 10.10 -7.43 11.42
N PRO A 62 9.86 -8.51 10.63
CA PRO A 62 8.91 -9.55 11.00
C PRO A 62 9.25 -10.17 12.36
N SER A 63 8.23 -10.52 13.14
CA SER A 63 8.43 -11.23 14.42
C SER A 63 9.22 -12.53 14.22
N GLY A 64 10.14 -12.84 15.15
CA GLY A 64 10.86 -14.11 15.16
C GLY A 64 9.97 -15.35 15.35
N LEU A 65 8.70 -15.16 15.73
CA LEU A 65 7.68 -16.20 15.78
C LEU A 65 7.19 -16.62 14.37
N ARG A 66 7.43 -15.82 13.34
CA ARG A 66 7.07 -16.12 11.94
C ARG A 66 8.07 -17.11 11.30
N GLN A 67 8.15 -18.31 11.86
CA GLN A 67 9.05 -19.37 11.40
C GLN A 67 8.72 -19.84 9.97
N ASP A 68 7.48 -19.64 9.53
CA ASP A 68 7.01 -19.91 8.18
C ASP A 68 7.42 -18.83 7.14
N SER A 69 8.15 -17.80 7.59
CA SER A 69 8.53 -16.61 6.83
C SER A 69 7.33 -15.80 6.31
N SER A 70 6.17 -15.87 6.97
CA SER A 70 5.04 -14.99 6.68
C SER A 70 5.43 -13.51 6.82
N ASN A 71 4.71 -12.64 6.12
CA ASN A 71 4.94 -11.19 6.19
C ASN A 71 3.96 -10.53 7.18
N PRO A 72 4.41 -9.51 7.93
CA PRO A 72 3.50 -8.61 8.62
C PRO A 72 2.74 -7.73 7.63
N ASP A 73 1.60 -7.19 8.03
CA ASP A 73 0.94 -6.12 7.25
C ASP A 73 1.85 -4.88 7.19
N PRO A 74 2.26 -4.42 6.00
CA PRO A 74 3.12 -3.25 5.86
C PRO A 74 2.34 -1.93 5.94
N ILE A 75 1.02 -1.96 5.76
CA ILE A 75 0.17 -0.77 5.68
C ILE A 75 0.17 -0.01 7.00
N LEU A 76 -0.09 -0.68 8.13
CA LEU A 76 -0.12 0.00 9.43
C LEU A 76 1.21 0.71 9.77
N PRO A 77 2.40 0.08 9.64
CA PRO A 77 3.68 0.78 9.78
C PRO A 77 3.83 1.99 8.85
N TRP A 78 3.44 1.89 7.57
CA TRP A 78 3.48 3.01 6.64
C TRP A 78 2.52 4.14 7.03
N ASN A 79 1.34 3.82 7.56
CA ASN A 79 0.38 4.81 8.08
C ASN A 79 0.96 5.62 9.23
N PHE A 80 1.86 5.03 10.02
CA PHE A 80 2.62 5.71 11.07
C PHE A 80 3.93 6.34 10.59
N GLY A 81 4.21 6.32 9.29
CA GLY A 81 5.39 6.96 8.68
C GLY A 81 6.70 6.16 8.78
N LEU A 82 6.67 4.89 9.16
CA LEU A 82 7.88 4.05 9.17
C LEU A 82 8.41 3.87 7.74
N GLN A 83 9.72 4.05 7.57
CA GLN A 83 10.36 4.08 6.26
C GLN A 83 10.91 2.70 5.85
N MET A 84 11.49 1.97 6.81
CA MET A 84 12.13 0.68 6.54
C MET A 84 11.28 -0.48 7.08
N VAL A 85 10.23 -0.83 6.35
CA VAL A 85 9.37 -1.98 6.69
C VAL A 85 9.92 -3.22 5.98
N ALA A 86 10.67 -4.06 6.70
CA ALA A 86 11.30 -5.23 6.11
C ALA A 86 10.30 -6.36 5.88
N LEU A 87 10.31 -6.91 4.67
CA LEU A 87 9.47 -8.03 4.23
C LEU A 87 10.33 -9.18 3.70
N ASN A 88 9.80 -10.38 3.80
CA ASN A 88 10.27 -11.61 3.16
C ASN A 88 9.82 -11.62 1.69
N PHE A 89 10.66 -11.09 0.79
CA PHE A 89 10.36 -10.99 -0.65
C PHE A 89 10.29 -12.35 -1.38
N GLN A 90 10.80 -13.42 -0.78
CA GLN A 90 10.66 -14.79 -1.27
C GLN A 90 9.22 -15.33 -1.21
N LYS A 91 8.30 -14.62 -0.54
CA LYS A 91 6.88 -14.96 -0.46
C LYS A 91 6.09 -14.12 -1.46
N ASP A 92 5.53 -14.77 -2.46
CA ASP A 92 4.59 -14.14 -3.41
C ASP A 92 3.19 -14.09 -2.79
N ASN A 93 2.78 -12.91 -2.32
CA ASN A 93 1.49 -12.69 -1.68
C ASN A 93 1.04 -11.23 -1.84
N GLU A 94 -0.11 -10.90 -1.27
CA GLU A 94 -0.66 -9.55 -1.29
C GLU A 94 0.31 -8.52 -0.69
N THR A 95 0.96 -8.84 0.44
CA THR A 95 1.92 -7.95 1.09
C THR A 95 3.09 -7.57 0.18
N THR A 96 3.66 -8.52 -0.55
CA THR A 96 4.74 -8.21 -1.50
C THR A 96 4.21 -7.46 -2.73
N ALA A 97 3.00 -7.76 -3.19
CA ALA A 97 2.34 -6.99 -4.25
C ALA A 97 2.13 -5.51 -3.88
N LEU A 98 1.66 -5.23 -2.65
CA LEU A 98 1.51 -3.87 -2.13
C LEU A 98 2.86 -3.14 -2.04
N CYS A 99 3.92 -3.85 -1.65
CA CYS A 99 5.27 -3.29 -1.61
C CYS A 99 5.77 -2.91 -3.01
N TYR A 100 5.67 -3.82 -3.98
CA TYR A 100 6.02 -3.51 -5.37
C TYR A 100 5.20 -2.34 -5.93
N GLY A 101 3.91 -2.28 -5.61
CA GLY A 101 3.04 -1.19 -6.00
C GLY A 101 3.48 0.14 -5.41
N LYS A 102 3.63 0.22 -4.08
CA LYS A 102 4.05 1.45 -3.38
C LYS A 102 5.35 2.00 -3.94
N PHE A 103 6.36 1.15 -4.11
CA PHE A 103 7.69 1.55 -4.58
C PHE A 103 7.82 1.60 -6.10
N SER A 104 6.72 1.42 -6.86
CA SER A 104 6.71 1.72 -8.30
C SER A 104 6.67 3.23 -8.58
N ASP A 105 6.25 4.02 -7.58
CA ASP A 105 6.29 5.48 -7.61
C ASP A 105 7.75 5.99 -7.60
N ASN A 106 7.92 7.27 -7.93
CA ASN A 106 9.21 7.94 -7.99
C ASN A 106 10.23 7.19 -8.87
N GLY A 107 9.76 6.71 -10.02
CA GLY A 107 10.57 5.99 -10.99
C GLY A 107 11.09 4.64 -10.52
N GLY A 108 10.51 4.04 -9.47
CA GLY A 108 10.95 2.73 -9.00
C GLY A 108 12.25 2.74 -8.19
N CYS A 109 12.71 3.90 -7.72
CA CYS A 109 14.04 4.03 -7.08
C CYS A 109 14.14 3.44 -5.66
N GLY A 110 13.03 2.96 -5.09
CA GLY A 110 12.97 2.43 -3.73
C GLY A 110 12.76 3.48 -2.63
N TYR A 111 12.63 4.77 -2.99
CA TYR A 111 12.33 5.86 -2.05
C TYR A 111 11.09 6.63 -2.50
N VAL A 112 10.09 6.73 -1.63
CA VAL A 112 8.84 7.47 -1.86
C VAL A 112 8.68 8.51 -0.77
N LEU A 113 8.40 9.75 -1.16
CA LEU A 113 8.21 10.85 -0.21
C LEU A 113 6.94 10.60 0.62
N LYS A 114 7.03 10.82 1.93
CA LYS A 114 5.86 10.73 2.82
C LYS A 114 4.91 11.91 2.56
N PRO A 115 3.60 11.75 2.82
CA PRO A 115 2.67 12.87 2.92
C PRO A 115 3.13 13.96 3.88
N ASN A 116 2.77 15.21 3.60
CA ASN A 116 3.15 16.36 4.42
C ASN A 116 2.71 16.20 5.88
N TYR A 117 1.53 15.62 6.14
CA TYR A 117 1.07 15.39 7.51
C TYR A 117 1.86 14.35 8.31
N LEU A 118 2.68 13.52 7.65
CA LEU A 118 3.65 12.59 8.26
C LEU A 118 5.08 13.15 8.30
N ILE A 119 5.35 14.26 7.60
CA ILE A 119 6.61 15.01 7.65
C ILE A 119 6.52 16.10 8.73
N ASP A 120 5.42 16.85 8.75
CA ASP A 120 5.12 17.92 9.69
C ASP A 120 4.27 17.44 10.88
N ALA A 121 4.56 16.23 11.39
CA ALA A 121 3.78 15.55 12.44
C ALA A 121 3.52 16.40 13.70
N ASN A 122 4.44 17.31 14.05
CA ASN A 122 4.28 18.23 15.18
C ASN A 122 3.18 19.27 14.98
N ARG A 123 2.77 19.54 13.73
CA ARG A 123 1.74 20.53 13.37
C ARG A 123 0.38 19.88 13.10
N THR A 124 0.36 18.60 12.75
CA THR A 124 -0.85 17.93 12.26
C THR A 124 -1.60 17.16 13.33
N HIS A 125 -0.95 16.77 14.44
CA HIS A 125 -1.53 15.86 15.45
C HIS A 125 -2.20 14.61 14.83
N PHE A 126 -1.75 14.21 13.63
CA PHE A 126 -2.34 13.13 12.87
C PHE A 126 -2.20 11.81 13.64
N ASN A 127 -3.32 11.13 13.84
CA ASN A 127 -3.35 9.82 14.45
C ASN A 127 -4.01 8.82 13.50
N PRO A 128 -3.24 7.87 12.93
CA PRO A 128 -3.79 6.88 12.01
C PRO A 128 -4.89 5.98 12.62
N LEU A 129 -4.90 5.81 13.94
CA LEU A 129 -5.90 5.01 14.64
C LEU A 129 -7.18 5.79 14.96
N ASP A 130 -7.13 7.12 14.92
CA ASP A 130 -8.27 8.01 15.14
C ASP A 130 -8.47 8.95 13.94
N TYR A 131 -8.64 8.34 12.77
CA TYR A 131 -8.85 9.04 11.51
C TYR A 131 -10.19 9.81 11.46
N ARG A 132 -11.13 9.55 12.39
CA ARG A 132 -12.47 10.17 12.41
C ARG A 132 -12.49 11.56 13.02
N THR A 133 -11.56 11.85 13.93
CA THR A 133 -11.37 13.20 14.49
C THR A 133 -10.44 14.07 13.64
N SER A 134 -9.71 13.44 12.70
CA SER A 134 -8.72 14.05 11.80
C SER A 134 -9.20 14.83 10.56
N PRO A 135 -10.45 14.77 10.04
CA PRO A 135 -10.73 15.45 8.76
C PRO A 135 -11.34 16.86 8.86
N SER A 136 -12.12 17.20 9.88
CA SER A 136 -12.94 18.44 9.86
C SER A 136 -12.36 19.63 10.65
N ASN A 137 -11.39 19.40 11.54
CA ASN A 137 -10.84 20.45 12.41
C ASN A 137 -9.40 20.88 12.04
N PHE A 138 -8.75 20.21 11.09
CA PHE A 138 -7.36 20.48 10.73
C PHE A 138 -7.30 21.46 9.55
N SER A 139 -7.52 22.73 9.87
CA SER A 139 -7.39 23.92 9.01
C SER A 139 -5.94 24.16 8.52
N THR A 140 -5.31 23.13 7.96
CA THR A 140 -3.97 23.19 7.39
C THR A 140 -4.02 22.59 5.99
N ASN A 141 -3.45 23.28 5.00
CA ASN A 141 -3.28 22.82 3.61
C ASN A 141 -2.36 21.58 3.47
N LEU A 142 -2.26 20.74 4.50
CA LEU A 142 -1.36 19.60 4.62
C LEU A 142 -2.05 18.28 4.23
N PHE A 143 -3.38 18.21 4.32
CA PHE A 143 -4.18 17.07 3.86
C PHE A 143 -4.73 17.34 2.45
N GLU A 144 -4.75 16.31 1.62
CA GLU A 144 -5.47 16.34 0.36
C GLU A 144 -6.98 16.20 0.61
N GLN A 145 -7.78 16.78 -0.29
CA GLN A 145 -9.22 16.63 -0.23
C GLN A 145 -9.63 15.17 -0.51
N PRO A 146 -10.69 14.66 0.16
CA PRO A 146 -11.28 13.38 -0.19
C PRO A 146 -11.68 13.31 -1.67
N GLN A 147 -11.52 12.13 -2.26
CA GLN A 147 -11.77 11.87 -3.67
C GLN A 147 -12.64 10.64 -3.85
N THR A 148 -13.47 10.66 -4.89
CA THR A 148 -14.17 9.48 -5.38
C THR A 148 -13.37 8.87 -6.53
N LEU A 149 -12.88 7.66 -6.34
CA LEU A 149 -12.24 6.87 -7.38
C LEU A 149 -13.27 5.97 -8.05
N ILE A 150 -13.40 6.06 -9.36
CA ILE A 150 -14.33 5.27 -10.15
C ILE A 150 -13.54 4.43 -11.14
N ILE A 151 -13.70 3.11 -11.08
CA ILE A 151 -13.01 2.18 -11.97
C ILE A 151 -14.03 1.31 -12.68
N THR A 152 -14.01 1.35 -14.02
CA THR A 152 -14.74 0.40 -14.85
C THR A 152 -13.80 -0.69 -15.35
N ILE A 153 -14.03 -1.93 -14.95
CA ILE A 153 -13.33 -3.11 -15.44
C ILE A 153 -14.00 -3.56 -16.74
N ILE A 154 -13.32 -3.34 -17.88
CA ILE A 154 -13.94 -3.56 -19.19
C ILE A 154 -13.66 -4.99 -19.67
N SER A 155 -12.39 -5.37 -19.77
CA SER A 155 -11.96 -6.67 -20.30
C SER A 155 -10.53 -7.00 -19.91
N ALA A 156 -10.10 -8.24 -20.08
CA ALA A 156 -8.69 -8.62 -20.02
C ALA A 156 -8.25 -9.26 -21.34
N GLN A 157 -6.94 -9.42 -21.54
CA GLN A 157 -6.37 -10.11 -22.69
C GLN A 157 -5.25 -11.05 -22.22
N PHE A 158 -5.15 -12.22 -22.86
CA PHE A 158 -4.05 -13.17 -22.71
C PHE A 158 -3.75 -13.62 -21.27
N LEU A 159 -4.79 -13.84 -20.45
CA LEU A 159 -4.62 -14.39 -19.11
C LEU A 159 -4.02 -15.79 -19.21
N SER A 160 -2.90 -15.97 -18.50
CA SER A 160 -2.23 -17.26 -18.39
C SER A 160 -2.94 -18.13 -17.36
N ARG A 161 -2.88 -19.45 -17.54
CA ARG A 161 -3.39 -20.42 -16.57
C ARG A 161 -2.59 -20.36 -15.26
N SER A 162 -3.22 -20.74 -14.15
CA SER A 162 -2.55 -20.88 -12.85
C SER A 162 -1.47 -21.97 -12.85
N SER A 163 -1.70 -23.03 -13.63
CA SER A 163 -0.77 -24.14 -13.84
C SER A 163 -0.58 -24.48 -15.32
N ALA A 164 0.65 -24.82 -15.71
CA ALA A 164 0.97 -25.31 -17.04
C ALA A 164 0.54 -26.77 -17.27
N THR A 165 0.21 -27.50 -16.21
CA THR A 165 -0.13 -28.93 -16.27
C THR A 165 -1.62 -29.18 -16.48
N THR A 166 -2.48 -28.17 -16.30
CA THR A 166 -3.91 -28.28 -16.50
C THR A 166 -4.28 -27.87 -17.92
N THR A 167 -5.18 -28.62 -18.56
CA THR A 167 -5.82 -28.21 -19.82
C THR A 167 -6.93 -27.19 -19.60
N ASP A 168 -7.18 -26.85 -18.34
CA ASP A 168 -8.32 -26.03 -17.93
C ASP A 168 -8.24 -24.62 -18.51
N VAL A 169 -9.39 -24.08 -18.88
CA VAL A 169 -9.49 -22.72 -19.40
C VAL A 169 -9.92 -21.85 -18.24
N PRO A 170 -9.18 -20.78 -17.91
CA PRO A 170 -9.51 -19.98 -16.74
C PRO A 170 -10.96 -19.48 -16.76
N ASP A 171 -11.57 -19.45 -15.58
CA ASP A 171 -12.85 -18.85 -15.25
C ASP A 171 -12.60 -17.50 -14.54
N PRO A 172 -12.12 -16.45 -15.24
CA PRO A 172 -11.57 -15.28 -14.56
C PRO A 172 -12.62 -14.36 -13.94
N TYR A 173 -12.25 -13.77 -12.81
CA TYR A 173 -12.85 -12.55 -12.28
C TYR A 173 -11.76 -11.59 -11.79
N VAL A 174 -12.11 -10.31 -11.65
CA VAL A 174 -11.20 -9.26 -11.20
C VAL A 174 -11.67 -8.72 -9.86
N GLN A 175 -10.80 -8.81 -8.86
CA GLN A 175 -10.94 -8.10 -7.61
C GLN A 175 -10.16 -6.78 -7.67
N VAL A 176 -10.80 -5.68 -7.28
CA VAL A 176 -10.18 -4.38 -7.08
C VAL A 176 -10.29 -4.03 -5.61
N SER A 177 -9.15 -3.80 -4.96
CA SER A 177 -9.07 -3.49 -3.53
C SER A 177 -8.25 -2.24 -3.28
N THR A 178 -8.67 -1.45 -2.29
CA THR A 178 -7.95 -0.25 -1.82
C THR A 178 -7.29 -0.53 -0.47
N HIS A 179 -6.05 -0.07 -0.33
CA HIS A 179 -5.21 -0.33 0.85
C HIS A 179 -4.55 0.97 1.29
N GLY A 180 -4.41 1.19 2.60
CA GLY A 180 -3.89 2.44 3.13
C GLY A 180 -4.52 2.75 4.49
N MET A 181 -5.18 3.89 4.60
CA MET A 181 -5.91 4.22 5.83
C MET A 181 -7.09 3.25 6.06
N PRO A 182 -7.38 2.84 7.31
CA PRO A 182 -8.46 1.89 7.59
C PRO A 182 -9.84 2.36 7.10
N CYS A 183 -10.08 3.67 7.00
CA CYS A 183 -11.32 4.23 6.47
C CYS A 183 -11.50 4.06 4.96
N ASP A 184 -10.41 3.86 4.23
CA ASP A 184 -10.41 3.83 2.77
C ASP A 184 -10.39 2.40 2.23
N GLN A 185 -10.23 1.39 3.11
CA GLN A 185 -10.17 -0.03 2.74
C GLN A 185 -11.52 -0.54 2.23
N GLN A 186 -11.58 -0.89 0.96
CA GLN A 186 -12.75 -1.36 0.24
C GLN A 186 -12.34 -2.47 -0.73
N VAL A 187 -13.22 -3.44 -0.98
CA VAL A 187 -13.00 -4.53 -1.93
C VAL A 187 -14.24 -4.70 -2.78
N HIS A 188 -14.06 -4.69 -4.09
CA HIS A 188 -15.08 -5.00 -5.08
C HIS A 188 -14.57 -6.09 -6.02
N GLN A 189 -15.49 -6.88 -6.57
CA GLN A 189 -15.15 -7.92 -7.52
C GLN A 189 -16.18 -7.97 -8.65
N THR A 190 -15.72 -8.33 -9.84
CA THR A 190 -16.61 -8.59 -10.98
C THR A 190 -17.29 -9.95 -10.83
N HIS A 191 -18.29 -10.21 -11.69
CA HIS A 191 -18.73 -11.58 -11.92
C HIS A 191 -17.63 -12.43 -12.56
N VAL A 192 -17.80 -13.75 -12.47
CA VAL A 192 -16.94 -14.74 -13.11
C VAL A 192 -17.33 -14.88 -14.58
N VAL A 193 -16.34 -14.88 -15.47
CA VAL A 193 -16.53 -15.21 -16.89
C VAL A 193 -16.02 -16.63 -17.13
N ASN A 194 -16.91 -17.55 -17.44
CA ASN A 194 -16.54 -18.96 -17.56
C ASN A 194 -15.72 -19.23 -18.84
N ASN A 195 -14.65 -20.00 -18.70
CA ASN A 195 -13.85 -20.65 -19.73
C ASN A 195 -13.33 -19.65 -20.77
N ASN A 196 -12.85 -18.50 -20.30
CA ASN A 196 -12.29 -17.46 -21.15
C ASN A 196 -11.12 -16.72 -20.53
N GLY A 197 -9.91 -17.29 -20.65
CA GLY A 197 -8.66 -16.58 -20.36
C GLY A 197 -8.16 -15.67 -21.49
N LEU A 198 -8.67 -15.82 -22.72
CA LEU A 198 -8.10 -15.12 -23.88
C LEU A 198 -8.54 -13.66 -23.95
N ASN A 199 -9.83 -13.39 -23.79
CA ASN A 199 -10.45 -12.07 -23.94
C ASN A 199 -11.75 -11.90 -23.14
N PRO A 200 -11.77 -12.16 -21.81
CA PRO A 200 -12.97 -11.99 -20.99
C PRO A 200 -13.42 -10.52 -20.95
N ILE A 201 -14.73 -10.29 -20.84
CA ILE A 201 -15.35 -8.96 -20.83
C ILE A 201 -16.33 -8.89 -19.65
N TRP A 202 -16.18 -7.88 -18.79
CA TRP A 202 -17.03 -7.67 -17.62
C TRP A 202 -17.92 -6.43 -17.74
N LYS A 203 -17.32 -5.28 -18.13
CA LYS A 203 -17.98 -3.96 -18.20
C LYS A 203 -18.64 -3.53 -16.88
N GLU A 204 -18.01 -3.83 -15.76
CA GLU A 204 -18.52 -3.49 -14.43
C GLU A 204 -17.84 -2.25 -13.86
N LYS A 205 -18.63 -1.41 -13.19
CA LYS A 205 -18.20 -0.13 -12.63
C LYS A 205 -18.22 -0.20 -11.10
N PHE A 206 -17.11 0.16 -10.48
CA PHE A 206 -16.93 0.26 -9.04
C PHE A 206 -16.60 1.69 -8.63
N GLN A 207 -17.06 2.08 -7.45
CA GLN A 207 -16.84 3.40 -6.88
C GLN A 207 -16.27 3.24 -5.48
N PHE A 208 -15.17 3.94 -5.21
CA PHE A 208 -14.45 3.90 -3.96
C PHE A 208 -14.40 5.31 -3.36
N GLN A 209 -14.79 5.43 -2.09
CA GLN A 209 -14.67 6.70 -1.35
C GLN A 209 -13.31 6.73 -0.65
N ILE A 210 -12.44 7.69 -1.01
CA ILE A 210 -11.07 7.76 -0.52
C ILE A 210 -10.84 9.07 0.24
N SER A 211 -10.63 8.96 1.55
CA SER A 211 -10.40 10.10 2.44
C SER A 211 -8.93 10.54 2.46
N PHE A 212 -7.99 9.63 2.24
CA PHE A 212 -6.54 9.90 2.25
C PHE A 212 -5.87 9.42 0.94
N PRO A 213 -6.07 10.12 -0.20
CA PRO A 213 -5.58 9.66 -1.50
C PRO A 213 -4.07 9.39 -1.57
N GLN A 214 -3.22 10.22 -0.95
CA GLN A 214 -1.76 10.01 -0.91
C GLN A 214 -1.32 8.70 -0.24
N MET A 215 -2.16 8.12 0.61
CA MET A 215 -1.86 6.88 1.33
C MET A 215 -2.54 5.66 0.71
N CYS A 216 -3.40 5.87 -0.28
CA CYS A 216 -4.17 4.83 -0.93
C CYS A 216 -3.36 4.12 -2.02
N LEU A 217 -3.23 2.81 -1.91
CA LEU A 217 -2.79 1.88 -2.95
C LEU A 217 -4.03 1.20 -3.54
N VAL A 218 -4.04 1.04 -4.86
CA VAL A 218 -5.09 0.28 -5.57
C VAL A 218 -4.46 -1.00 -6.09
N LEU A 219 -5.02 -2.13 -5.69
CA LEU A 219 -4.59 -3.47 -6.08
C LEU A 219 -5.66 -4.12 -6.96
N PHE A 220 -5.31 -4.37 -8.20
CA PHE A 220 -6.04 -5.20 -9.15
C PHE A 220 -5.52 -6.63 -9.04
N THR A 221 -6.39 -7.59 -8.78
CA THR A 221 -6.04 -9.01 -8.75
C THR A 221 -6.99 -9.76 -9.66
N VAL A 222 -6.44 -10.57 -10.57
CA VAL A 222 -7.22 -11.47 -11.42
C VAL A 222 -7.11 -12.88 -10.83
N TYR A 223 -8.25 -13.48 -10.56
CA TYR A 223 -8.38 -14.83 -10.02
C TYR A 223 -8.96 -15.77 -11.07
N ASP A 224 -8.64 -17.04 -10.92
CA ASP A 224 -9.32 -18.18 -11.56
C ASP A 224 -10.33 -18.73 -10.56
N HIS A 225 -11.60 -18.77 -10.91
CA HIS A 225 -12.61 -19.32 -10.01
C HIS A 225 -12.59 -20.85 -10.03
N ASP A 226 -12.42 -21.48 -8.87
CA ASP A 226 -12.45 -22.93 -8.73
C ASP A 226 -13.68 -23.36 -7.91
N VAL A 227 -14.47 -24.29 -8.46
CA VAL A 227 -15.69 -24.78 -7.78
C VAL A 227 -15.36 -25.63 -6.54
N PHE A 228 -14.23 -26.33 -6.56
CA PHE A 228 -13.89 -27.34 -5.54
C PHE A 228 -12.67 -26.98 -4.68
N THR A 229 -11.88 -25.99 -5.08
CA THR A 229 -10.66 -25.54 -4.41
C THR A 229 -10.70 -24.05 -4.15
N SER A 230 -9.65 -23.51 -3.51
CA SER A 230 -9.49 -22.06 -3.40
C SER A 230 -9.13 -21.48 -4.76
N ASP A 231 -9.75 -20.37 -5.11
CA ASP A 231 -9.45 -19.62 -6.33
C ASP A 231 -7.96 -19.29 -6.46
N ASP A 232 -7.41 -19.58 -7.64
CA ASP A 232 -6.01 -19.34 -7.94
C ASP A 232 -5.77 -17.89 -8.37
N ARG A 233 -4.78 -17.23 -7.78
CA ARG A 233 -4.36 -15.91 -8.24
C ARG A 233 -3.56 -16.03 -9.55
N LEU A 234 -4.15 -15.56 -10.65
CA LEU A 234 -3.54 -15.60 -11.98
C LEU A 234 -2.52 -14.49 -12.18
N ALA A 235 -2.91 -13.26 -11.85
CA ALA A 235 -2.06 -12.08 -12.02
C ALA A 235 -2.53 -10.92 -11.15
N TYR A 236 -1.71 -9.89 -11.01
CA TYR A 236 -2.05 -8.70 -10.26
C TYR A 236 -1.36 -7.45 -10.81
N PHE A 237 -1.80 -6.29 -10.36
CA PHE A 237 -1.10 -5.03 -10.52
C PHE A 237 -1.46 -4.10 -9.38
N CYS A 238 -0.45 -3.45 -8.78
CA CYS A 238 -0.66 -2.50 -7.69
C CYS A 238 0.04 -1.19 -8.01
N LEU A 239 -0.58 -0.07 -7.65
CA LEU A 239 -0.01 1.27 -7.75
C LEU A 239 -0.62 2.22 -6.71
N PRO A 240 0.06 3.31 -6.33
CA PRO A 240 -0.54 4.38 -5.55
C PRO A 240 -1.61 5.12 -6.36
N MET A 241 -2.70 5.47 -5.70
CA MET A 241 -3.79 6.25 -6.29
C MET A 241 -3.29 7.58 -6.88
N SER A 242 -2.35 8.24 -6.20
CA SER A 242 -1.72 9.50 -6.63
C SER A 242 -1.01 9.41 -7.99
N THR A 243 -0.63 8.20 -8.42
CA THR A 243 0.05 7.95 -9.70
C THR A 243 -0.89 7.42 -10.80
N MET A 244 -2.17 7.20 -10.48
CA MET A 244 -3.15 6.67 -11.43
C MET A 244 -3.48 7.71 -12.51
N GLN A 245 -3.51 7.25 -13.76
CA GLN A 245 -3.95 8.07 -14.88
C GLN A 245 -5.43 7.83 -15.18
N THR A 246 -6.20 8.89 -15.35
CA THR A 246 -7.62 8.84 -15.73
C THR A 246 -7.81 8.49 -17.21
N GLY A 247 -9.05 8.16 -17.59
CA GLY A 247 -9.45 7.75 -18.93
C GLY A 247 -9.30 6.25 -19.18
N TYR A 248 -9.31 5.86 -20.46
CA TYR A 248 -9.14 4.47 -20.88
C TYR A 248 -7.67 4.06 -20.80
N ARG A 249 -7.36 2.98 -20.08
CA ARG A 249 -6.00 2.51 -19.82
C ARG A 249 -5.90 1.00 -19.97
N TYR A 250 -4.76 0.56 -20.51
CA TYR A 250 -4.32 -0.82 -20.39
C TYR A 250 -3.36 -0.94 -19.20
N ILE A 251 -3.70 -1.80 -18.25
CA ILE A 251 -2.85 -2.18 -17.14
C ILE A 251 -2.11 -3.45 -17.53
N ARG A 252 -0.78 -3.41 -17.48
CA ARG A 252 0.06 -4.59 -17.70
C ARG A 252 0.15 -5.39 -16.41
N LEU A 253 -0.44 -6.58 -16.40
CA LEU A 253 -0.49 -7.41 -15.21
C LEU A 253 0.85 -8.11 -14.96
N ARG A 254 1.07 -8.50 -13.72
CA ARG A 254 2.26 -9.19 -13.22
C ARG A 254 1.90 -10.51 -12.59
N SER A 255 2.79 -11.49 -12.69
CA SER A 255 2.63 -12.81 -12.08
C SER A 255 3.44 -12.91 -10.80
N LYS A 256 3.69 -14.15 -10.35
CA LYS A 256 4.54 -14.45 -9.20
C LYS A 256 5.88 -13.70 -9.30
N ASN A 257 6.42 -13.28 -8.15
CA ASN A 257 7.69 -12.55 -8.05
C ASN A 257 7.74 -11.21 -8.80
N ASN A 258 6.58 -10.61 -9.12
CA ASN A 258 6.47 -9.34 -9.86
C ASN A 258 6.93 -9.43 -11.32
N ASP A 259 6.97 -10.64 -11.89
CA ASP A 259 7.36 -10.87 -13.27
C ASP A 259 6.36 -10.27 -14.26
N VAL A 260 6.86 -9.70 -15.36
CA VAL A 260 6.04 -9.10 -16.41
C VAL A 260 5.33 -10.21 -17.19
N THR A 261 4.01 -10.16 -17.28
CA THR A 261 3.22 -11.13 -18.06
C THR A 261 2.90 -10.59 -19.45
N ASN A 262 2.29 -11.41 -20.31
CA ASN A 262 1.61 -10.94 -21.52
C ASN A 262 0.16 -10.47 -21.30
N SER A 263 -0.33 -10.60 -20.08
CA SER A 263 -1.70 -10.31 -19.71
C SER A 263 -1.92 -8.81 -19.54
N THR A 264 -3.05 -8.32 -20.03
CA THR A 264 -3.47 -6.92 -19.81
C THR A 264 -4.90 -6.84 -19.32
N LEU A 265 -5.17 -5.81 -18.53
CA LEU A 265 -6.52 -5.44 -18.11
C LEU A 265 -6.87 -4.09 -18.74
N PHE A 266 -7.97 -4.02 -19.47
CA PHE A 266 -8.48 -2.79 -20.04
C PHE A 266 -9.52 -2.18 -19.09
N VAL A 267 -9.25 -0.95 -18.66
CA VAL A 267 -10.06 -0.25 -17.66
C VAL A 267 -10.38 1.18 -18.10
N HIS A 268 -11.42 1.76 -17.51
CA HIS A 268 -11.65 3.20 -17.52
C HIS A 268 -11.58 3.74 -16.10
N VAL A 269 -10.74 4.75 -15.88
CA VAL A 269 -10.49 5.34 -14.55
C VAL A 269 -11.01 6.78 -14.53
N GLN A 270 -11.77 7.14 -13.51
CA GLN A 270 -12.16 8.51 -13.22
C GLN A 270 -11.82 8.82 -11.75
N ILE A 271 -11.37 10.04 -11.50
CA ILE A 271 -11.10 10.54 -10.15
C ILE A 271 -11.82 11.88 -10.06
N GLU A 272 -12.74 11.97 -9.11
CA GLU A 272 -13.59 13.13 -8.87
C GLU A 272 -13.24 13.69 -7.48
N GLY A 273 -13.01 15.00 -7.37
CA GLY A 273 -12.83 15.65 -6.06
C GLY A 273 -14.16 15.86 -5.37
N CYS A 274 -14.17 15.91 -4.04
CA CYS A 274 -15.32 16.44 -3.31
C CYS A 274 -15.44 17.94 -3.65
N GLU A 275 -16.46 18.34 -4.42
CA GLU A 275 -16.75 19.76 -4.63
C GLU A 275 -17.10 20.39 -3.27
N GLU A 276 -16.41 21.47 -2.90
CA GLU A 276 -16.92 22.36 -1.87
C GLU A 276 -18.22 22.96 -2.41
N ASP A 277 -19.32 22.77 -1.68
CA ASP A 277 -20.61 23.38 -1.97
C ASP A 277 -20.39 24.91 -2.13
N ASP A 278 -20.45 25.43 -3.37
CA ASP A 278 -20.18 26.83 -3.73
C ASP A 278 -21.27 27.80 -3.21
N SER A 279 -22.07 27.35 -2.23
CA SER A 279 -23.19 28.07 -1.63
C SER A 279 -22.76 29.15 -0.62
N THR A 280 -21.46 29.31 -0.34
CA THR A 280 -20.94 30.34 0.59
C THR A 280 -20.14 31.48 -0.05
N ARG A 281 -20.01 31.56 -1.39
CA ARG A 281 -19.26 32.64 -2.07
C ARG A 281 -20.06 33.88 -2.45
N HIS A 282 -21.31 33.98 -2.04
CA HIS A 282 -22.10 35.20 -2.22
C HIS A 282 -22.86 35.55 -0.94
N VAL A 283 -22.26 36.38 -0.07
CA VAL A 283 -22.78 37.68 0.43
C VAL A 283 -21.61 38.51 0.93
#